data_AF-A0A259KWA6-F1
#
_entry.id   AF-A0A259KWA6-F1
#
_cell.length_a   1.000
_cell.length_b   1.000
_cell.length_c   1.000
_cell.angle_alpha   90.00
_cell.angle_beta   90.00
_cell.angle_gamma   90.00
#
_symmetry.space_group_name_H-M   'P 1'
#
loop_
_entity.id
_entity.type
_entity.pdbx_description
1 polymer ?
#
loop_
_entity_poly.entity_id
_entity_poly.type
_entity_poly.pdbx_seq_one_letter_code
_entity_poly.pdbx_strand_id
1 'polypeptide(L)'
;HYDQLQGQYAGLKEYMGQSGVLTAFEIRFIYNKGRTSNTRLVVLAQTDDGQKLTLENADHLMSVPAREEPLSDPIPDELFAAWRLQVVEETQAKTEAELDQYLEQESEKLDRWAQDRRKALMATVDELDEQIRSYKKEARQLASTAEKIQAKKELRKLERKRDDALAEYHQSKKAIEQEEDRLLDEVSEKLELTCEIKELFTARWTLTH
;
A
#
# COMPACT_ATOMS: atom_id res chain seq x y z
N HIS A 1 7.55 35.84 20.10
CA HIS A 1 7.86 35.32 18.74
C HIS A 1 6.78 34.31 18.32
N TYR A 2 5.50 34.63 18.59
CA TYR A 2 4.36 33.70 18.49
C TYR A 2 3.42 34.03 17.31
N ASP A 3 3.54 35.24 16.74
CA ASP A 3 2.67 35.74 15.66
C ASP A 3 2.91 35.08 14.29
N GLN A 4 4.01 34.34 14.10
CA GLN A 4 4.30 33.67 12.82
C GLN A 4 3.78 32.23 12.73
N LEU A 5 3.19 31.68 13.80
CA LEU A 5 2.87 30.24 13.91
C LEU A 5 1.36 29.94 14.07
N GLN A 6 0.48 30.91 13.83
CA GLN A 6 -0.94 30.88 14.24
C GLN A 6 -1.81 29.73 13.68
N GLY A 7 -1.39 29.00 12.65
CA GLY A 7 -2.20 27.95 12.02
C GLY A 7 -2.02 26.54 12.60
N GLN A 8 -0.77 26.07 12.75
CA GLN A 8 -0.47 24.67 13.09
C GLN A 8 -0.42 24.39 14.60
N TYR A 9 -0.20 25.42 15.43
CA TYR A 9 0.01 25.26 16.88
C TYR A 9 -1.20 25.66 17.72
N ALA A 10 -2.37 25.79 17.10
CA ALA A 10 -3.60 26.21 17.77
C ALA A 10 -3.95 25.31 18.96
N GLY A 11 -3.70 24.00 18.84
CA GLY A 11 -3.91 23.01 19.91
C GLY A 11 -2.92 23.15 21.09
N LEU A 12 -1.78 23.81 20.90
CA LEU A 12 -0.82 24.05 22.00
C LEU A 12 -1.23 25.21 22.92
N LYS A 13 -2.18 26.06 22.49
CA LYS A 13 -2.60 27.24 23.27
C LYS A 13 -3.14 26.87 24.65
N GLU A 14 -3.78 25.71 24.79
CA GLU A 14 -4.31 25.22 26.06
C GLU A 14 -3.23 24.84 27.06
N TYR A 15 -2.03 24.51 26.57
CA TYR A 15 -0.87 24.10 27.39
C TYR A 15 0.11 25.24 27.67
N MET A 16 -0.24 26.47 27.28
CA MET A 16 0.60 27.65 27.54
C MET A 16 0.73 27.90 29.04
N GLY A 17 1.97 28.11 29.49
CA GLY A 17 2.31 28.27 30.90
C GLY A 17 2.41 26.96 31.68
N GLN A 18 2.19 25.81 31.02
CA GLN A 18 2.30 24.50 31.67
C GLN A 18 3.69 23.89 31.46
N SER A 19 4.01 22.97 32.37
CA SER A 19 5.19 22.11 32.32
C SER A 19 4.79 20.65 32.33
N GLY A 20 5.69 19.79 31.88
CA GLY A 20 5.45 18.36 31.86
C GLY A 20 6.65 17.56 31.39
N VAL A 21 6.38 16.30 31.06
CA VAL A 21 7.36 15.38 30.50
C VAL A 21 6.91 14.96 29.10
N LEU A 22 7.86 14.76 28.21
CA LEU A 22 7.63 14.12 26.92
C LEU A 22 8.66 13.02 26.69
N THR A 23 8.27 12.01 25.91
CA THR A 23 9.17 10.98 25.40
C THR A 23 9.00 10.86 23.90
N ALA A 24 10.11 10.70 23.19
CA ALA A 24 10.14 10.48 21.76
C ALA A 24 10.77 9.11 21.47
N PHE A 25 10.11 8.32 20.64
CA PHE A 25 10.60 7.02 20.22
C PHE A 25 10.24 6.73 18.75
N GLU A 26 11.03 5.86 18.15
CA GLU A 26 10.85 5.36 16.81
C GLU A 26 10.14 4.01 16.87
N ILE A 27 9.06 3.85 16.11
CA ILE A 27 8.48 2.55 15.78
C ILE A 27 8.94 2.21 14.36
N ARG A 28 9.65 1.11 14.20
CA ARG A 28 10.13 0.65 12.91
C ARG A 28 9.50 -0.69 12.56
N PHE A 29 8.79 -0.73 11.45
CA PHE A 29 8.29 -1.95 10.83
C PHE A 29 9.30 -2.40 9.78
N ILE A 30 9.86 -3.58 9.95
CA ILE A 30 10.81 -4.19 9.02
C ILE A 30 10.10 -5.33 8.30
N TYR A 31 10.28 -5.40 6.98
CA TYR A 31 9.63 -6.38 6.10
C TYR A 31 10.54 -6.74 4.92
N ASN A 32 10.10 -7.68 4.07
CA ASN A 32 10.89 -8.24 2.96
C ASN A 32 12.27 -8.74 3.44
N LYS A 33 12.28 -9.66 4.40
CA LYS A 33 13.51 -10.26 4.97
C LYS A 33 14.57 -9.23 5.40
N GLY A 34 14.12 -8.08 5.93
CA GLY A 34 15.01 -7.02 6.40
C GLY A 34 15.49 -6.03 5.34
N ARG A 35 15.00 -6.12 4.10
CA ARG A 35 15.43 -5.23 3.00
C ARG A 35 14.68 -3.91 2.97
N THR A 36 13.52 -3.84 3.60
CA THR A 36 12.69 -2.65 3.61
C THR A 36 12.19 -2.38 5.01
N SER A 37 12.13 -1.10 5.37
CA SER A 37 11.58 -0.67 6.64
C SER A 37 10.74 0.59 6.47
N ASN A 38 9.69 0.69 7.29
CA ASN A 38 8.92 1.91 7.48
C ASN A 38 9.12 2.37 8.92
N THR A 39 9.57 3.60 9.08
CA THR A 39 9.85 4.22 10.38
C THR A 39 8.81 5.28 10.67
N ARG A 40 8.27 5.26 11.87
CA ARG A 40 7.39 6.28 12.41
C ARG A 40 7.96 6.87 13.69
N LEU A 41 8.06 8.19 13.74
CA LEU A 41 8.35 8.92 14.96
C LEU A 41 7.06 9.08 15.78
N VAL A 42 7.12 8.80 17.07
CA VAL A 42 6.01 8.98 18.00
C VAL A 42 6.51 9.80 19.19
N VAL A 43 5.73 10.82 19.54
CA VAL A 43 5.94 11.65 20.72
C VAL A 43 4.74 11.48 21.64
N LEU A 44 5.00 11.16 22.90
CA LEU A 44 4.01 11.19 23.96
C LEU A 44 4.38 12.31 24.92
N ALA A 45 3.38 13.07 25.36
CA ALA A 45 3.59 14.13 26.32
C ALA A 45 2.49 14.12 27.36
N GLN A 46 2.86 14.45 28.59
CA GLN A 46 1.97 14.58 29.73
C GLN A 46 2.37 15.82 30.52
N THR A 47 1.38 16.60 30.97
CA THR A 47 1.61 17.73 31.88
C THR A 47 1.97 17.22 33.28
N ASP A 48 2.53 18.08 34.12
CA ASP A 48 2.84 17.74 35.52
C ASP A 48 1.59 17.40 36.34
N ASP A 49 0.42 17.90 35.93
CA ASP A 49 -0.89 17.57 36.51
C ASP A 49 -1.45 16.23 36.01
N GLY A 50 -0.70 15.52 35.16
CA GLY A 50 -1.06 14.21 34.64
C GLY A 50 -1.94 14.23 33.39
N GLN A 51 -2.22 15.40 32.80
CA GLN A 51 -3.00 15.49 31.56
C GLN A 51 -2.18 14.98 30.37
N LYS A 52 -2.67 13.93 29.70
CA LYS A 52 -2.06 13.42 28.46
C LYS A 52 -2.37 14.36 27.29
N LEU A 53 -1.35 14.69 26.50
CA LEU A 53 -1.50 15.38 25.23
C LEU A 53 -1.89 14.39 24.13
N THR A 54 -2.62 14.85 23.11
CA THR A 54 -2.81 14.08 21.88
C THR A 54 -1.46 13.89 21.16
N LEU A 55 -1.30 12.82 20.38
CA LEU A 55 -0.06 12.60 19.58
C LEU A 55 0.31 13.80 18.70
N GLU A 56 -0.69 14.45 18.09
CA GLU A 56 -0.49 15.63 17.24
C GLU A 56 0.07 16.83 18.04
N ASN A 57 -0.56 17.18 19.17
CA ASN A 57 -0.03 18.24 20.04
C ASN A 57 1.36 17.90 20.60
N ALA A 58 1.62 16.64 20.95
CA ALA A 58 2.95 16.22 21.42
C ALA A 58 4.02 16.36 20.32
N ASP A 59 3.68 16.05 19.06
CA ASP A 59 4.54 16.27 17.90
C ASP A 59 4.74 17.75 17.60
N HIS A 60 3.70 18.56 17.69
CA HIS A 60 3.81 20.02 17.56
C HIS A 60 4.71 20.64 18.63
N LEU A 61 4.72 20.09 19.85
CA LEU A 61 5.62 20.55 20.92
C LEU A 61 7.09 20.41 20.50
N MET A 62 7.45 19.36 19.76
CA MET A 62 8.80 19.17 19.20
C MET A 62 9.16 20.16 18.10
N SER A 63 8.17 20.81 17.50
CA SER A 63 8.37 21.80 16.44
C SER A 63 8.50 23.23 16.98
N VAL A 64 8.28 23.44 18.28
CA VAL A 64 8.48 24.74 18.95
C VAL A 64 9.97 24.96 19.23
N PRO A 65 10.56 26.12 18.88
CA PRO A 65 11.93 26.45 19.26
C PRO A 65 12.11 26.38 20.78
N ALA A 66 13.02 25.53 21.23
CA ALA A 66 13.30 25.31 22.65
C ALA A 66 14.67 25.86 23.05
N ARG A 67 14.82 26.16 24.34
CA ARG A 67 16.10 26.43 24.99
C ARG A 67 16.40 25.29 25.94
N GLU A 68 17.59 24.71 25.83
CA GLU A 68 18.02 23.68 26.79
C GLU A 68 18.31 24.30 28.16
N GLU A 69 17.78 23.66 29.19
CA GLU A 69 18.05 23.96 30.59
C GLU A 69 18.39 22.65 31.32
N PRO A 70 19.26 22.70 32.34
CA PRO A 70 19.61 21.52 33.12
C PRO A 70 18.39 20.94 33.83
N LEU A 71 18.28 19.62 33.81
CA LEU A 71 17.21 18.89 34.47
C LEU A 71 17.27 19.14 35.99
N SER A 72 16.18 19.64 36.57
CA SER A 72 16.11 19.89 38.02
C SER A 72 15.71 18.63 38.81
N ASP A 73 14.84 17.79 38.23
CA ASP A 73 14.33 16.57 38.86
C ASP A 73 14.46 15.37 37.91
N PRO A 74 14.78 14.16 38.43
CA PRO A 74 14.82 12.96 37.61
C PRO A 74 13.44 12.62 37.05
N ILE A 75 13.40 12.18 35.80
CA ILE A 75 12.18 11.71 35.15
C ILE A 75 11.99 10.23 35.49
N PRO A 76 10.79 9.78 35.91
CA PRO A 76 10.52 8.36 36.12
C PRO A 76 10.59 7.57 34.81
N ASP A 77 11.44 6.53 34.77
CA ASP A 77 11.65 5.70 33.56
C ASP A 77 10.37 5.01 33.05
N GLU A 78 9.42 4.71 33.94
CA GLU A 78 8.19 3.98 33.60
C GLU A 78 6.99 4.88 33.28
N LEU A 79 7.14 6.22 33.33
CA LEU A 79 6.03 7.17 33.21
C LEU A 79 5.15 6.92 31.97
N PHE A 80 5.78 6.56 30.85
CA PHE A 80 5.09 6.31 29.59
C PHE A 80 4.96 4.82 29.23
N ALA A 81 5.45 3.88 30.05
CA ALA A 81 5.57 2.47 29.67
C ALA A 81 4.26 1.86 29.14
N ALA A 82 3.16 1.99 29.89
CA ALA A 82 1.86 1.46 29.49
C ALA A 82 1.28 2.17 28.25
N TRP A 83 1.47 3.49 28.15
CA TRP A 83 0.96 4.26 27.01
C TRP A 83 1.76 3.98 25.73
N ARG A 84 3.08 3.79 25.84
CA ARG A 84 3.92 3.33 24.72
C ARG A 84 3.44 2.01 24.16
N LEU A 85 3.18 1.03 25.04
CA LEU A 85 2.67 -0.28 24.62
C LEU A 85 1.35 -0.16 23.84
N GLN A 86 0.40 0.60 24.39
CA GLN A 86 -0.89 0.84 23.73
C GLN A 86 -0.72 1.49 22.34
N VAL A 87 0.12 2.53 22.22
CA VAL A 87 0.33 3.22 20.94
C VAL A 87 1.03 2.33 19.92
N VAL A 88 1.94 1.46 20.37
CA VAL A 88 2.58 0.47 19.48
C VAL A 88 1.55 -0.53 18.97
N GLU A 89 0.71 -1.09 19.84
CA GLU A 89 -0.35 -2.03 19.45
C GLU A 89 -1.35 -1.39 18.46
N GLU A 90 -1.79 -0.16 18.74
CA GLU A 90 -2.69 0.59 17.86
C GLU A 90 -2.03 0.88 16.49
N THR A 91 -0.74 1.23 16.49
CA THR A 91 0.01 1.49 15.25
C THR A 91 0.19 0.21 14.43
N GLN A 92 0.48 -0.91 15.09
CA GLN A 92 0.59 -2.21 14.43
C GLN A 92 -0.74 -2.63 13.82
N ALA A 93 -1.83 -2.59 14.59
CA ALA A 93 -3.17 -2.95 14.11
C ALA A 93 -3.60 -2.07 12.92
N LYS A 94 -3.28 -0.78 12.96
CA LYS A 94 -3.54 0.13 11.83
C LYS A 94 -2.73 -0.25 10.60
N THR A 95 -1.46 -0.61 10.77
CA THR A 95 -0.57 -1.02 9.67
C THR A 95 -1.06 -2.31 9.02
N GLU A 96 -1.51 -3.28 9.82
CA GLU A 96 -2.14 -4.52 9.35
C GLU A 96 -3.42 -4.23 8.56
N ALA A 97 -4.31 -3.38 9.09
CA ALA A 97 -5.55 -3.00 8.40
C ALA A 97 -5.30 -2.25 7.07
N GLU A 98 -4.30 -1.38 7.02
CA GLU A 98 -3.89 -0.70 5.78
C GLU A 98 -3.35 -1.70 4.74
N LEU A 99 -2.63 -2.74 5.18
CA LEU A 99 -2.12 -3.80 4.30
C LEU A 99 -3.24 -4.69 3.77
N ASP A 100 -4.20 -5.07 4.61
CA ASP A 100 -5.39 -5.82 4.20
C ASP A 100 -6.19 -5.06 3.16
N GLN A 101 -6.43 -3.76 3.41
CA GLN A 101 -7.13 -2.90 2.46
C GLN A 101 -6.36 -2.76 1.13
N TYR A 102 -5.04 -2.67 1.18
CA TYR A 102 -4.20 -2.66 -0.01
C TYR A 102 -4.35 -3.96 -0.81
N LEU A 103 -4.25 -5.12 -0.16
CA LEU A 103 -4.41 -6.42 -0.81
C LEU A 103 -5.77 -6.54 -1.50
N GLU A 104 -6.85 -6.16 -0.82
CA GLU A 104 -8.21 -6.22 -1.38
C GLU A 104 -8.34 -5.34 -2.62
N GLN A 105 -7.87 -4.10 -2.57
CA GLN A 105 -7.93 -3.16 -3.70
C GLN A 105 -7.11 -3.63 -4.90
N GLU A 106 -5.89 -4.10 -4.68
CA GLU A 106 -5.04 -4.58 -5.76
C GLU A 106 -5.58 -5.90 -6.34
N SER A 107 -6.14 -6.77 -5.52
CA SER A 107 -6.81 -7.99 -5.97
C SER A 107 -8.02 -7.69 -6.86
N GLU A 108 -8.87 -6.73 -6.46
CA GLU A 108 -10.01 -6.31 -7.29
C GLU A 108 -9.57 -5.73 -8.65
N LYS A 109 -8.53 -4.90 -8.65
CA LYS A 109 -7.98 -4.32 -9.89
C LYS A 109 -7.46 -5.42 -10.81
N LEU A 110 -6.71 -6.37 -10.22
CA LEU A 110 -6.12 -7.47 -10.96
C LEU A 110 -7.20 -8.39 -11.56
N ASP A 111 -8.24 -8.72 -10.79
CA ASP A 111 -9.37 -9.51 -11.28
C ASP A 111 -10.11 -8.81 -12.43
N ARG A 112 -10.43 -7.51 -12.30
CA ARG A 112 -11.07 -6.75 -13.38
C ARG A 112 -10.21 -6.72 -14.63
N TRP A 113 -8.92 -6.43 -14.50
CA TRP A 113 -7.99 -6.44 -15.61
C TRP A 113 -7.89 -7.83 -16.26
N ALA A 114 -7.81 -8.89 -15.46
CA ALA A 114 -7.76 -10.27 -15.93
C ALA A 114 -9.03 -10.66 -16.71
N GLN A 115 -10.20 -10.29 -16.20
CA GLN A 115 -11.48 -10.53 -16.86
C GLN A 115 -11.57 -9.82 -18.21
N ASP A 116 -11.23 -8.52 -18.25
CA ASP A 116 -11.24 -7.73 -19.48
C ASP A 116 -10.26 -8.29 -20.51
N ARG A 117 -9.05 -8.65 -20.08
CA ARG A 117 -8.02 -9.23 -20.95
C ARG A 117 -8.45 -10.59 -21.52
N ARG A 118 -8.99 -11.49 -20.68
CA ARG A 118 -9.51 -12.79 -21.11
C ARG A 118 -10.66 -12.62 -22.10
N LYS A 119 -11.60 -11.72 -21.82
CA LYS A 119 -12.75 -11.44 -22.68
C LYS A 119 -12.33 -10.91 -24.05
N ALA A 120 -11.42 -9.95 -24.10
CA ALA A 120 -10.93 -9.37 -25.35
C ALA A 120 -10.25 -10.42 -26.25
N LEU A 121 -9.41 -11.27 -25.66
CA LEU A 121 -8.71 -12.34 -26.39
C LEU A 121 -9.67 -13.44 -26.86
N MET A 122 -10.62 -13.85 -26.01
CA MET A 122 -11.63 -14.84 -26.39
C MET A 122 -12.54 -14.33 -27.52
N ALA A 123 -12.93 -13.05 -27.48
CA ALA A 123 -13.73 -12.45 -28.54
C ALA A 123 -13.03 -12.54 -29.91
N THR A 124 -11.70 -12.38 -29.95
CA THR A 124 -10.91 -12.52 -31.17
C THR A 124 -10.93 -13.96 -31.70
N VAL A 125 -10.82 -14.94 -30.80
CA VAL A 125 -10.89 -16.37 -31.15
C VAL A 125 -12.28 -16.72 -31.71
N ASP A 126 -13.34 -16.29 -31.02
CA ASP A 126 -14.73 -16.54 -31.42
C ASP A 126 -15.05 -15.90 -32.78
N GLU A 127 -14.58 -14.67 -33.02
CA GLU A 127 -14.74 -13.98 -34.30
C GLU A 127 -14.06 -14.75 -35.44
N LEU A 128 -12.83 -15.22 -35.23
CA LEU A 128 -12.10 -16.01 -36.23
C LEU A 128 -12.77 -17.35 -36.50
N ASP A 129 -13.32 -18.01 -35.46
CA ASP A 129 -14.08 -19.25 -35.64
C ASP A 129 -15.36 -19.03 -36.46
N GLU A 130 -16.07 -17.94 -36.24
CA GLU A 130 -17.26 -17.59 -37.03
C GLU A 130 -16.89 -17.23 -38.48
N GLN A 131 -15.82 -16.44 -38.68
CA GLN A 131 -15.28 -16.16 -40.01
C GLN A 131 -14.90 -17.45 -40.75
N ILE A 132 -14.22 -18.39 -40.07
CA ILE A 132 -13.87 -19.71 -40.63
C ILE A 132 -15.12 -20.50 -41.02
N ARG A 133 -16.17 -20.50 -40.20
CA ARG A 133 -17.44 -21.20 -40.48
C ARG A 133 -18.14 -20.60 -41.70
N SER A 134 -18.29 -19.28 -41.75
CA SER A 134 -18.90 -18.59 -42.90
C SER A 134 -18.10 -18.84 -44.17
N TYR A 135 -16.78 -18.70 -44.10
CA TYR A 135 -15.88 -18.91 -45.23
C TYR A 135 -15.93 -20.36 -45.76
N LYS A 136 -16.01 -21.35 -44.86
CA LYS A 136 -16.20 -22.77 -45.24
C LYS A 136 -17.52 -23.00 -45.97
N LYS A 137 -18.58 -22.28 -45.63
CA LYS A 137 -19.90 -22.36 -46.29
C LYS A 137 -19.83 -21.78 -47.71
N GLU A 138 -19.23 -20.60 -47.86
CA GLU A 138 -19.04 -19.93 -49.16
C GLU A 138 -18.14 -20.75 -50.09
N ALA A 139 -17.01 -21.26 -49.58
CA ALA A 139 -16.05 -22.03 -50.38
C ALA A 139 -16.65 -23.33 -50.98
N ARG A 140 -17.71 -23.88 -50.38
CA ARG A 140 -18.42 -25.07 -50.90
C ARG A 140 -19.23 -24.77 -52.17
N GLN A 141 -19.60 -23.51 -52.40
CA GLN A 141 -20.42 -23.09 -53.56
C GLN A 141 -19.58 -22.77 -54.81
N LEU A 142 -18.25 -22.79 -54.70
CA LEU A 142 -17.35 -22.47 -55.81
C LEU A 142 -17.43 -23.51 -56.94
N ALA A 143 -17.47 -23.03 -58.18
CA ALA A 143 -17.66 -23.87 -59.35
C ALA A 143 -16.32 -24.39 -59.92
N SER A 144 -15.27 -23.57 -59.90
CA SER A 144 -13.98 -23.90 -60.51
C SER A 144 -12.98 -24.53 -59.53
N THR A 145 -12.16 -25.45 -60.04
CA THR A 145 -11.04 -26.03 -59.29
C THR A 145 -10.02 -24.97 -58.87
N ALA A 146 -9.78 -23.95 -59.70
CA ALA A 146 -8.86 -22.86 -59.37
C ALA A 146 -9.36 -22.03 -58.17
N GLU A 147 -10.66 -21.72 -58.16
CA GLU A 147 -11.33 -21.01 -57.06
C GLU A 147 -11.28 -21.84 -55.76
N LYS A 148 -11.54 -23.15 -55.85
CA LYS A 148 -11.45 -24.06 -54.69
C LYS A 148 -10.04 -24.12 -54.09
N ILE A 149 -9.00 -24.10 -54.93
CA ILE A 149 -7.61 -24.08 -54.45
C ILE A 149 -7.31 -22.75 -53.74
N GLN A 150 -7.72 -21.62 -54.31
CA GLN A 150 -7.52 -20.32 -53.68
C GLN A 150 -8.28 -20.23 -52.35
N ALA A 151 -9.51 -20.71 -52.31
CA ALA A 151 -10.30 -20.76 -51.09
C ALA A 151 -9.63 -21.61 -49.99
N LYS A 152 -9.08 -22.78 -50.34
CA LYS A 152 -8.31 -23.59 -49.37
C LYS A 152 -7.08 -22.87 -48.82
N LYS A 153 -6.39 -22.05 -49.63
CA LYS A 153 -5.24 -21.26 -49.17
C LYS A 153 -5.64 -20.18 -48.17
N GLU A 154 -6.69 -19.41 -48.48
CA GLU A 154 -7.18 -18.37 -47.57
C GLU A 154 -7.75 -18.98 -46.28
N LEU A 155 -8.45 -20.11 -46.37
CA LEU A 155 -8.93 -20.83 -45.19
C LEU A 155 -7.78 -21.21 -44.24
N ARG A 156 -6.66 -21.72 -44.78
CA ARG A 156 -5.47 -22.02 -43.97
C ARG A 156 -4.89 -20.79 -43.29
N LYS A 157 -5.00 -19.60 -43.90
CA LYS A 157 -4.55 -18.36 -43.25
C LYS A 157 -5.44 -17.99 -42.07
N LEU A 158 -6.76 -18.12 -42.21
CA LEU A 158 -7.71 -17.88 -41.11
C LEU A 158 -7.49 -18.88 -39.97
N GLU A 159 -7.31 -20.17 -40.29
CA GLU A 159 -7.01 -21.20 -39.28
C GLU A 159 -5.71 -20.91 -38.53
N ARG A 160 -4.65 -20.47 -39.23
CA ARG A 160 -3.40 -20.03 -38.56
C ARG A 160 -3.61 -18.84 -37.63
N LYS A 161 -4.34 -17.81 -38.08
CA LYS A 161 -4.64 -16.64 -37.24
C LYS A 161 -5.39 -17.03 -35.96
N ARG A 162 -6.32 -17.98 -36.05
CA ARG A 162 -7.03 -18.50 -34.88
C ARG A 162 -6.09 -19.26 -33.94
N ASP A 163 -5.22 -20.10 -34.49
CA ASP A 163 -4.24 -20.84 -33.68
C ASP A 163 -3.27 -19.87 -32.97
N ASP A 164 -2.84 -18.80 -33.64
CA ASP A 164 -2.02 -17.73 -33.05
C ASP A 164 -2.79 -16.99 -31.93
N ALA A 165 -4.06 -16.64 -32.15
CA ALA A 165 -4.90 -15.99 -31.15
C ALA A 165 -5.14 -16.89 -29.91
N LEU A 166 -5.29 -18.20 -30.11
CA LEU A 166 -5.42 -19.17 -29.02
C LEU A 166 -4.12 -19.29 -28.23
N ALA A 167 -2.97 -19.27 -28.92
CA ALA A 167 -1.66 -19.25 -28.26
C ALA A 167 -1.49 -17.97 -27.41
N GLU A 168 -1.88 -16.80 -27.93
CA GLU A 168 -1.86 -15.54 -27.17
C GLU A 168 -2.79 -15.61 -25.94
N TYR A 169 -3.99 -16.17 -26.09
CA TYR A 169 -4.90 -16.39 -24.96
C TYR A 169 -4.26 -17.23 -23.85
N HIS A 170 -3.64 -18.36 -24.21
CA HIS A 170 -2.95 -19.22 -23.24
C HIS A 170 -1.75 -18.54 -22.59
N GLN A 171 -0.97 -17.77 -23.35
CA GLN A 171 0.14 -16.99 -22.79
C GLN A 171 -0.36 -15.91 -21.82
N SER A 172 -1.44 -15.22 -22.19
CA SER A 172 -2.05 -14.20 -21.33
C SER A 172 -2.58 -14.80 -20.03
N LYS A 173 -3.12 -16.03 -20.07
CA LYS A 173 -3.55 -16.72 -18.84
C LYS A 173 -2.38 -16.93 -17.87
N LYS A 174 -1.24 -17.39 -18.37
CA LYS A 174 -0.02 -17.55 -17.56
C LYS A 174 0.50 -16.22 -17.00
N ALA A 175 0.43 -15.16 -17.80
CA ALA A 175 0.85 -13.82 -17.34
C ALA A 175 -0.06 -13.30 -16.22
N ILE A 176 -1.36 -13.58 -16.27
CA ILE A 176 -2.30 -13.26 -15.19
C ILE A 176 -1.94 -14.03 -13.92
N GLU A 177 -1.74 -15.36 -14.02
CA GLU A 177 -1.34 -16.20 -12.89
C GLU A 177 -0.03 -15.70 -12.24
N GLN A 178 0.95 -15.30 -13.06
CA GLN A 178 2.21 -14.73 -12.56
C GLN A 178 2.04 -13.40 -11.82
N GLU A 179 1.11 -12.55 -12.24
CA GLU A 179 0.85 -11.28 -11.57
C GLU A 179 0.07 -11.50 -10.25
N GLU A 180 -0.83 -12.50 -10.22
CA GLU A 180 -1.50 -12.95 -8.99
C GLU A 180 -0.48 -13.46 -7.97
N ASP A 181 0.43 -14.34 -8.38
CA ASP A 181 1.51 -14.84 -7.53
C ASP A 181 2.41 -13.68 -7.04
N ARG A 182 2.75 -12.72 -7.92
CA ARG A 182 3.58 -11.58 -7.55
C ARG A 182 2.92 -10.70 -6.49
N LEU A 183 1.60 -10.47 -6.58
CA LEU A 183 0.86 -9.69 -5.59
C LEU A 183 0.86 -10.42 -4.23
N LEU A 184 0.65 -11.74 -4.23
CA LEU A 184 0.70 -12.54 -3.02
C LEU A 184 2.09 -12.53 -2.37
N ASP A 185 3.15 -12.65 -3.16
CA ASP A 185 4.53 -12.56 -2.67
C ASP A 185 4.80 -11.17 -2.08
N GLU A 186 4.38 -10.09 -2.74
CA GLU A 186 4.54 -8.72 -2.24
C GLU A 186 3.83 -8.49 -0.91
N VAL A 187 2.59 -8.98 -0.78
CA VAL A 187 1.83 -8.84 0.46
C VAL A 187 2.39 -9.74 1.56
N SER A 188 2.82 -10.96 1.23
CA SER A 188 3.49 -11.87 2.18
C SER A 188 4.77 -11.26 2.72
N GLU A 189 5.59 -10.63 1.85
CA GLU A 189 6.79 -9.91 2.27
C GLU A 189 6.48 -8.77 3.24
N LYS A 190 5.35 -8.07 3.06
CA LYS A 190 4.88 -7.00 3.94
C LYS A 190 4.25 -7.52 5.24
N LEU A 191 3.71 -8.75 5.27
CA LEU A 191 3.14 -9.39 6.45
C LEU A 191 4.19 -9.91 7.45
N GLU A 192 5.42 -10.16 6.99
CA GLU A 192 6.58 -10.48 7.85
C GLU A 192 7.03 -9.25 8.67
N LEU A 193 6.10 -8.65 9.42
CA LEU A 193 6.30 -7.43 10.20
C LEU A 193 7.10 -7.74 11.46
N THR A 194 8.39 -7.39 11.45
CA THR A 194 9.13 -7.23 12.71
C THR A 194 8.97 -5.79 13.17
N CYS A 195 8.34 -5.60 14.34
CA CYS A 195 8.21 -4.29 14.97
C CYS A 195 9.38 -4.07 15.95
N GLU A 196 10.22 -3.09 15.67
CA GLU A 196 11.28 -2.63 16.55
C GLU A 196 10.92 -1.27 17.15
N ILE A 197 11.15 -1.12 18.46
CA ILE A 197 10.96 0.15 19.16
C ILE A 197 12.33 0.66 19.59
N LYS A 198 12.64 1.90 19.22
CA LYS A 198 13.88 2.58 19.65
C LYS A 198 13.53 3.86 20.38
N GLU A 199 13.85 3.91 21.67
CA GLU A 199 13.75 5.16 22.43
C GLU A 199 14.81 6.16 21.92
N LEU A 200 14.38 7.40 21.69
CA LEU A 200 15.27 8.48 21.25
C LEU A 200 15.72 9.30 22.45
N PHE A 201 14.77 9.85 23.20
CA PHE A 201 15.02 10.56 24.44
C PHE A 201 13.72 10.79 25.21
N THR A 202 13.89 11.19 26.48
CA THR A 202 12.82 11.66 27.35
C THR A 202 13.27 12.98 27.98
N ALA A 203 12.40 13.99 27.98
CA ALA A 203 12.73 15.34 28.41
C ALA A 203 11.59 15.98 29.21
N ARG A 204 11.94 16.91 30.11
CA ARG A 204 10.98 17.83 30.69
C ARG A 204 10.80 19.02 29.74
N TRP A 205 9.58 19.50 29.63
CA TRP A 205 9.24 20.66 28.83
C TRP A 205 8.49 21.68 29.68
N THR A 206 8.64 22.96 29.29
CA THR A 206 7.84 24.06 29.81
C THR A 206 7.47 24.94 28.64
N LEU A 207 6.18 25.13 28.41
CA LEU A 207 5.71 25.97 27.31
C LEU A 207 5.49 27.39 27.83
N THR A 208 6.35 28.31 27.42
CA THR A 208 6.29 29.72 27.83
C THR A 208 5.67 30.61 26.74
N HIS A 209 5.26 31.82 27.12
CA HIS A 209 4.63 32.83 26.25
C HIS A 209 5.55 33.43 25.18
#